data_AF-A0A4Q8L504-F1
#
_entry.id   AF-A0A4Q8L504-F1
#
_cell.length_a   1.000
_cell.length_b   1.000
_cell.length_c   1.000
_cell.angle_alpha   90.00
_cell.angle_beta   90.00
_cell.angle_gamma   90.00
#
_symmetry.space_group_name_H-M   'P 1'
#
loop_
_entity.id
_entity.type
_entity.pdbx_description
1 polymer ?
#
loop_
_entity_poly.entity_id
_entity_poly.type
_entity_poly.pdbx_seq_one_letter_code
_entity_poly.pdbx_strand_id
1 'polypeptide(L)' 'MPRTSSKIAASKPRASDKSAPLTHERIQADLAAFRKAGGRIEKLGNTRVLTKVEVPEDGT' A
#
# COMPACT_ATOMS: atom_id res chain seq x y z
N MET A 1 -21.03 -0.93 33.02
CA MET A 1 -20.63 0.24 32.20
C MET A 1 -20.60 -0.18 30.74
N PRO A 2 -21.39 0.41 29.83
CA PRO A 2 -21.26 0.11 28.40
C PRO A 2 -20.02 0.80 27.83
N ARG A 3 -19.14 0.03 27.15
CA ARG A 3 -18.01 0.57 26.39
C ARG A 3 -18.48 0.88 24.97
N THR A 4 -18.55 2.16 24.63
CA THR A 4 -18.86 2.61 23.27
C THR A 4 -17.67 2.28 22.35
N SER A 5 -17.91 1.44 21.35
CA SER A 5 -16.94 1.15 20.29
C SER A 5 -17.11 2.19 19.17
N SER A 6 -16.10 3.05 18.97
CA SER A 6 -16.08 3.98 17.84
C SER A 6 -15.86 3.21 16.54
N LYS A 7 -16.91 3.16 15.71
CA LYS A 7 -16.84 2.63 14.35
C LYS A 7 -15.99 3.59 13.51
N ILE A 8 -14.80 3.16 13.09
CA ILE A 8 -13.98 3.89 12.12
C ILE A 8 -14.74 3.86 10.79
N ALA A 9 -15.30 4.99 10.38
CA ALA A 9 -15.99 5.11 9.11
C ALA A 9 -14.99 4.91 7.96
N ALA A 10 -15.28 3.98 7.06
CA ALA A 10 -14.47 3.76 5.86
C ALA A 10 -14.52 5.02 4.98
N SER A 11 -13.35 5.65 4.76
CA SER A 11 -13.24 6.78 3.83
C SER A 11 -13.52 6.29 2.41
N LYS A 12 -14.48 6.93 1.73
CA LYS A 12 -14.80 6.66 0.31
C LYS A 12 -13.51 6.81 -0.51
N PRO A 13 -13.11 5.82 -1.32
CA PRO A 13 -11.96 6.00 -2.20
C PRO A 13 -12.31 7.11 -3.20
N ARG A 14 -11.51 8.18 -3.20
CA ARG A 14 -11.60 9.20 -4.26
C ARG A 14 -11.33 8.48 -5.58
N ALA A 15 -12.20 8.68 -6.56
CA ALA A 15 -12.01 8.15 -7.91
C ALA A 15 -10.74 8.79 -8.49
N SER A 16 -9.60 8.15 -8.28
CA SER A 16 -8.36 8.49 -8.97
C SER A 16 -8.52 8.10 -10.42
N ASP A 17 -8.21 9.00 -11.35
CA ASP A 17 -8.08 8.75 -12.79
C ASP A 17 -7.33 7.44 -13.03
N LYS A 18 -8.06 6.35 -13.27
CA LYS A 18 -7.53 4.99 -13.39
C LYS A 18 -6.74 4.75 -14.68
N SER A 19 -6.58 5.79 -15.51
CA SER A 19 -6.05 5.69 -16.87
C SER A 19 -4.68 6.33 -17.06
N ALA A 20 -4.15 7.02 -16.06
CA ALA A 20 -2.85 7.67 -16.23
C ALA A 20 -1.70 6.66 -16.03
N PRO A 21 -0.65 6.73 -16.87
CA PRO A 21 0.49 5.83 -16.76
C PRO A 21 1.17 6.00 -15.40
N LEU A 22 1.53 4.86 -14.78
CA LEU A 22 2.24 4.83 -13.51
C LEU A 22 3.72 5.17 -13.75
N THR A 23 4.06 6.45 -13.62
CA THR A 23 5.43 6.95 -13.79
C THR A 23 6.14 7.07 -12.44
N HIS A 24 7.47 7.01 -12.46
CA HIS A 24 8.29 7.18 -11.27
C HIS A 24 8.03 8.53 -10.58
N GLU A 25 7.99 9.62 -11.37
CA GLU A 25 7.75 10.98 -10.89
C GLU A 25 6.41 11.09 -10.14
N ARG A 26 5.36 10.45 -10.66
CA ARG A 26 4.05 10.47 -10.02
C ARG A 26 4.04 9.74 -8.68
N ILE A 27 4.70 8.57 -8.63
CA ILE A 27 4.86 7.83 -7.36
C ILE A 27 5.58 8.70 -6.33
N GLN A 28 6.64 9.41 -6.72
CA GLN A 28 7.34 10.32 -5.81
C GLN A 28 6.44 11.45 -5.31
N ALA A 29 5.68 12.08 -6.20
CA ALA A 29 4.75 13.15 -5.83
C ALA A 29 3.67 12.66 -4.85
N ASP A 30 3.08 11.48 -5.11
CA ASP A 30 2.06 10.89 -4.26
C ASP A 30 2.62 10.51 -2.87
N LEU A 31 3.85 9.97 -2.81
CA LEU A 31 4.53 9.69 -1.54
C LEU A 31 4.81 10.96 -0.74
N ALA A 32 5.21 12.05 -1.39
CA ALA A 32 5.44 13.33 -0.73
C ALA A 32 4.13 13.92 -0.19
N ALA A 33 3.04 13.88 -0.97
CA ALA A 33 1.72 14.33 -0.55
C ALA A 33 1.20 13.52 0.64
N PHE A 34 1.37 12.20 0.61
CA PHE A 34 0.98 11.30 1.71
C PHE A 34 1.73 11.62 3.01
N ARG A 35 3.06 11.81 2.94
CA ARG A 35 3.89 12.19 4.09
C ARG A 35 3.49 13.57 4.65
N LYS A 36 3.23 14.55 3.78
CA LYS A 36 2.78 15.90 4.16
C LYS A 36 1.43 15.87 4.88
N ALA A 37 0.55 14.96 4.51
CA ALA A 37 -0.74 14.75 5.18
C ALA A 37 -0.62 14.04 6.54
N GLY A 38 0.60 13.71 7.00
CA GLY A 38 0.85 13.00 8.26
C GLY A 38 0.78 11.48 8.12
N GLY A 39 0.70 10.95 6.90
CA GLY A 39 0.70 9.52 6.64
C GLY A 39 2.07 8.89 6.88
N ARG A 40 2.08 7.72 7.53
CA ARG A 40 3.26 6.88 7.72
C ARG A 40 3.05 5.54 7.04
N ILE A 41 4.01 5.14 6.20
CA ILE A 41 4.03 3.80 5.62
C ILE A 41 4.82 2.92 6.57
N GLU A 42 4.13 1.98 7.21
CA GLU A 42 4.77 0.99 8.09
C GLU A 42 4.77 -0.37 7.40
N LYS A 43 5.87 -1.11 7.56
CA LYS A 43 5.99 -2.47 7.03
C LYS A 43 5.36 -3.43 8.03
N LEU A 44 4.24 -4.05 7.66
CA LEU A 44 3.49 -5.00 8.51
C LEU A 44 4.19 -6.38 8.67
N GLY A 45 5.52 -6.42 8.62
CA GLY A 45 6.31 -7.65 8.56
C GLY A 45 6.41 -8.25 7.15
N ASN A 46 7.23 -9.30 7.01
CA ASN A 46 7.31 -10.08 5.77
C ASN A 46 6.29 -11.23 5.86
N THR A 47 5.11 -11.05 5.27
CA THR A 47 4.18 -12.17 5.08
C THR A 47 4.81 -13.15 4.10
N ARG A 48 5.15 -14.37 4.57
CA ARG A 48 5.62 -15.44 3.68
C ARG A 48 4.46 -15.83 2.77
N VAL A 49 4.57 -15.47 1.50
CA VAL A 49 3.66 -15.96 0.47
C VAL A 49 3.98 -17.45 0.28
N LEU A 50 2.96 -18.32 0.27
CA LEU A 50 3.11 -19.73 -0.12
C LEU A 50 3.31 -19.85 -1.64
N THR A 51 4.26 -19.12 -2.20
CA THR A 51 4.63 -19.24 -3.61
C THR A 51 5.60 -20.40 -3.73
N LYS A 52 5.19 -21.43 -4.47
CA LYS A 52 6.10 -22.47 -4.94
C LYS A 52 7.03 -21.78 -5.96
N VAL A 53 8.19 -21.35 -5.51
CA VAL A 53 9.24 -20.82 -6.39
C VAL A 53 9.91 -22.06 -6.99
N GLU A 54 9.61 -22.37 -8.25
CA GLU A 54 10.48 -23.23 -9.03
C GLU A 54 11.80 -22.47 -9.20
N VAL A 55 12.85 -22.94 -8.55
CA VAL A 55 14.19 -22.43 -8.76
C VAL A 55 14.59 -22.87 -10.17
N PRO A 56 14.86 -21.96 -11.12
CA PRO A 56 15.41 -22.36 -12.40
C PRO A 56 16.83 -22.87 -12.16
N GLU A 57 17.03 -24.17 -12.40
CA GLU A 57 18.33 -24.83 -12.47
C GLU A 57 19.07 -24.35 -13.72
N ASP A 58 19.66 -23.15 -13.69
CA ASP A 58 20.60 -22.74 -14.72
C ASP A 58 21.66 -21.76 -14.17
N GLY A 59 22.87 -22.28 -13.97
CA GLY A 59 24.10 -21.57 -14.35
C GLY A 59 25.10 -21.19 -13.25
N THR A 60 25.84 -22.14 -12.68
CA THR A 60 27.32 -22.34 -12.79
C THR A 60 27.83 -23.32 -11.74
#